data_AF-A0A2D6HLE4-F1
#
_entry.id   AF-A0A2D6HLE4-F1
#
_cell.length_a   1.000
_cell.length_b   1.000
_cell.length_c   1.000
_cell.angle_alpha   90.00
_cell.angle_beta   90.00
_cell.angle_gamma   90.00
#
_symmetry.space_group_name_H-M   'P 1'
#
loop_
_entity.id
_entity.type
_entity.pdbx_description
1 polymer ?
#
loop_
_entity_poly.entity_id
_entity_poly.type
_entity_poly.pdbx_seq_one_letter_code
_entity_poly.pdbx_strand_id
1 'polypeptide(L)'
;MTIRQNAIFFILISLLFVTANQAQARTCYTMPEAEAEQGIRIHSELMVISLNCQHLYPQTPMTLYQKYRLFTSRNANLFAEYERELYNYFQQRGDKPEVALNALRTKFANRISNDAAKMRPDMFCSYYGERIDKAANMNNMELRRWAGTFFEKYPVQQPFCTARR
;
A
#
# COMPACT_ATOMS: atom_id res chain seq x y z
N MET A 1 47.08 -44.26 -21.03
CA MET A 1 46.22 -43.21 -21.63
C MET A 1 45.03 -42.94 -20.71
N THR A 2 45.29 -42.52 -19.46
CA THR A 2 44.28 -42.47 -18.38
C THR A 2 44.34 -41.17 -17.56
N ILE A 3 45.39 -40.37 -17.72
CA ILE A 3 45.60 -39.13 -16.97
C ILE A 3 44.77 -37.96 -17.55
N ARG A 4 44.41 -37.98 -18.84
CA ARG A 4 43.64 -36.91 -19.50
C ARG A 4 42.15 -36.88 -19.14
N GLN A 5 41.56 -38.00 -18.71
CA GLN A 5 40.13 -38.08 -18.35
C GLN A 5 39.83 -37.50 -16.96
N ASN A 6 40.77 -37.60 -16.02
CA ASN A 6 40.56 -37.10 -14.65
C ASN A 6 40.61 -35.56 -14.55
N ALA A 7 41.38 -34.90 -15.42
CA ALA A 7 41.47 -33.44 -15.45
C ALA A 7 40.17 -32.79 -15.94
N ILE A 8 39.47 -33.42 -16.89
CA ILE A 8 38.20 -32.93 -17.44
C ILE A 8 37.08 -33.05 -16.39
N PHE A 9 37.08 -34.13 -15.61
CA PHE A 9 36.08 -34.36 -14.56
C PHE A 9 36.20 -33.35 -13.40
N PHE A 10 37.42 -32.96 -13.03
CA PHE A 10 37.65 -31.96 -11.98
C PHE A 10 37.28 -30.52 -12.40
N ILE A 11 37.41 -30.19 -13.69
CA ILE A 11 37.00 -28.88 -14.24
C ILE A 11 35.47 -28.74 -14.31
N LEU A 12 34.74 -29.83 -14.59
CA LEU A 12 33.27 -29.82 -14.62
C LEU A 12 32.61 -29.66 -13.23
N ILE A 13 33.25 -30.15 -12.16
CA ILE A 13 32.72 -30.04 -10.78
C ILE A 13 32.93 -28.63 -10.20
N SER A 14 33.96 -27.91 -10.63
CA SER A 14 34.29 -26.57 -10.14
C SER A 14 33.43 -25.45 -10.77
N LEU A 15 32.74 -25.72 -11.89
CA LEU A 15 31.78 -24.82 -12.53
C LEU A 15 30.38 -24.82 -11.89
N LEU A 16 30.07 -25.78 -11.01
CA LEU A 16 28.76 -25.86 -10.33
C LEU A 16 28.66 -25.00 -9.06
N PHE A 17 29.73 -24.33 -8.65
CA PHE A 17 29.75 -23.44 -7.47
C PHE A 17 29.61 -21.95 -7.82
N VAL A 18 29.32 -21.60 -9.08
CA VAL A 18 29.08 -20.22 -9.49
C VAL A 18 27.68 -19.79 -9.04
N THR A 19 27.65 -19.29 -7.81
CA THR A 19 26.78 -18.21 -7.33
C THR A 19 25.27 -18.40 -7.55
N ALA A 20 24.66 -19.26 -6.73
CA ALA A 20 23.29 -19.00 -6.28
C ALA A 20 23.32 -17.79 -5.34
N ASN A 21 23.35 -16.57 -5.90
CA ASN A 21 22.90 -15.39 -5.16
C ASN A 21 21.41 -15.61 -4.91
N GLN A 22 21.07 -16.26 -3.79
CA GLN A 22 19.71 -16.21 -3.28
C GLN A 22 19.45 -14.74 -2.99
N ALA A 23 18.71 -14.07 -3.88
CA ALA A 23 18.16 -12.77 -3.58
C ALA A 23 17.25 -12.97 -2.37
N GLN A 24 17.75 -12.70 -1.16
CA GLN A 24 16.90 -12.70 0.02
C GLN A 24 15.74 -11.75 -0.25
N ALA A 25 14.52 -12.29 -0.15
CA ALA A 25 13.28 -11.54 -0.14
C ALA A 25 13.42 -10.36 0.83
N ARG A 26 13.29 -9.13 0.31
CA ARG A 26 13.44 -7.93 1.13
C ARG A 26 12.22 -7.75 2.02
N THR A 27 12.43 -7.47 3.30
CA THR A 27 11.38 -7.28 4.32
C THR A 27 11.34 -5.84 4.84
N CYS A 28 11.68 -4.87 3.99
CA CYS A 28 11.70 -3.45 4.31
C CYS A 28 11.16 -2.63 3.13
N TYR A 29 10.69 -1.42 3.39
CA TYR A 29 10.17 -0.51 2.39
C TYR A 29 11.20 0.49 1.86
N THR A 30 11.09 0.77 0.57
CA THR A 30 11.64 1.99 -0.03
C THR A 30 10.69 3.14 0.26
N MET A 31 11.13 4.37 0.03
CA MET A 31 10.25 5.53 0.18
C MET A 31 9.00 5.43 -0.72
N PRO A 32 9.10 5.04 -2.02
CA PRO A 32 7.91 4.83 -2.86
C PRO A 32 6.97 3.72 -2.36
N GLU A 33 7.47 2.60 -1.86
CA GLU A 33 6.63 1.53 -1.30
C GLU A 33 5.88 1.99 -0.04
N ALA A 34 6.57 2.74 0.82
CA ALA A 34 5.97 3.31 2.02
C ALA A 34 4.89 4.36 1.69
N GLU A 35 5.15 5.26 0.74
CA GLU A 35 4.16 6.21 0.20
C GLU A 35 2.96 5.46 -0.40
N ALA A 36 3.21 4.43 -1.19
CA ALA A 36 2.17 3.61 -1.81
C ALA A 36 1.27 2.95 -0.77
N GLU A 37 1.83 2.36 0.29
CA GLU A 37 1.02 1.81 1.39
C GLU A 37 0.11 2.87 2.01
N GLN A 38 0.65 4.06 2.30
CA GLN A 38 -0.13 5.15 2.88
C GLN A 38 -1.22 5.63 1.92
N GLY A 39 -0.95 5.67 0.61
CA GLY A 39 -1.95 5.94 -0.42
C GLY A 39 -3.10 4.92 -0.40
N ILE A 40 -2.79 3.63 -0.33
CA ILE A 40 -3.81 2.57 -0.21
C ILE A 40 -4.57 2.66 1.12
N ARG A 41 -3.90 3.02 2.22
CA ARG A 41 -4.57 3.30 3.51
C ARG A 41 -5.57 4.43 3.36
N ILE A 42 -5.14 5.60 2.86
CA ILE A 42 -6.00 6.77 2.66
C ILE A 42 -7.23 6.37 1.85
N HIS A 43 -7.03 5.71 0.71
CA HIS A 43 -8.13 5.28 -0.15
C HIS A 43 -9.12 4.35 0.57
N SER A 44 -8.61 3.34 1.27
CA SER A 44 -9.42 2.34 1.97
C SER A 44 -10.17 2.92 3.16
N GLU A 45 -9.53 3.79 3.94
CA GLU A 45 -10.14 4.46 5.08
C GLU A 45 -11.24 5.42 4.63
N LEU A 46 -10.98 6.24 3.60
CA LEU A 46 -11.96 7.19 3.06
C LEU A 46 -13.18 6.48 2.43
N MET A 47 -13.00 5.32 1.82
CA MET A 47 -14.11 4.50 1.33
C MET A 47 -15.09 4.18 2.46
N VAL A 48 -14.59 3.63 3.58
CA VAL A 48 -15.44 3.24 4.71
C VAL A 48 -16.10 4.45 5.36
N ILE A 49 -15.37 5.54 5.55
CA ILE A 49 -15.93 6.80 6.08
C ILE A 49 -17.07 7.29 5.19
N SER A 50 -16.84 7.33 3.88
CA SER A 50 -17.82 7.85 2.92
C SER A 50 -19.13 7.07 2.92
N LEU A 51 -19.06 5.73 3.04
CA LEU A 51 -20.22 4.85 3.08
C LEU A 51 -21.02 5.01 4.37
N ASN A 52 -20.34 5.09 5.52
CA ASN A 52 -20.99 5.24 6.82
C ASN A 52 -21.59 6.64 7.02
N CYS A 53 -21.03 7.66 6.36
CA CYS A 53 -21.44 9.05 6.55
C CYS A 53 -22.22 9.64 5.37
N GLN A 54 -22.62 8.83 4.38
CA GLN A 54 -23.21 9.32 3.13
C GLN A 54 -24.49 10.17 3.32
N HIS A 55 -25.24 9.94 4.41
CA HIS A 55 -26.52 10.62 4.67
C HIS A 55 -26.41 11.81 5.63
N LEU A 56 -25.23 12.11 6.18
CA LEU A 56 -25.11 13.09 7.27
C LEU A 56 -25.27 14.55 6.80
N TYR A 57 -25.09 14.83 5.50
CA TYR A 57 -25.11 16.18 4.92
C TYR A 57 -26.16 16.32 3.79
N PRO A 58 -27.46 16.20 4.11
CA PRO A 58 -28.51 16.23 3.10
C PRO A 58 -28.62 17.58 2.37
N GLN A 59 -28.06 18.65 2.94
CA GLN A 59 -28.08 20.00 2.37
C GLN A 59 -26.92 20.29 1.40
N THR A 60 -26.02 19.33 1.18
CA THR A 60 -24.90 19.50 0.25
C THR A 60 -25.24 18.92 -1.13
N PRO A 61 -24.74 19.51 -2.23
CA PRO A 61 -25.07 19.06 -3.59
C PRO A 61 -24.49 17.67 -3.92
N MET A 62 -23.56 17.15 -3.12
CA MET A 62 -22.96 15.83 -3.28
C MET A 62 -22.85 15.12 -1.94
N THR A 63 -23.25 13.85 -1.90
CA THR A 63 -23.02 12.96 -0.75
C THR A 63 -21.52 12.72 -0.55
N LEU A 64 -21.14 12.30 0.66
CA LEU A 64 -19.74 11.96 0.93
C LEU A 64 -19.25 10.80 0.06
N TYR A 65 -20.11 9.85 -0.28
CA TYR A 65 -19.75 8.76 -1.21
C TYR A 65 -19.47 9.29 -2.63
N GLN A 66 -20.27 10.25 -3.12
CA GLN A 66 -20.00 10.89 -4.41
C GLN A 66 -18.67 11.66 -4.40
N LYS A 67 -18.38 12.38 -3.32
CA LYS A 67 -17.08 13.07 -3.13
C LYS A 67 -15.90 12.12 -3.11
N TYR A 68 -16.03 10.98 -2.41
CA TYR A 68 -15.03 9.91 -2.44
C TYR A 68 -14.81 9.38 -3.86
N ARG A 69 -15.89 9.08 -4.60
CA ARG A 69 -15.80 8.59 -5.99
C ARG A 69 -15.10 9.59 -6.91
N LEU A 70 -15.36 10.89 -6.73
CA LEU A 70 -14.70 11.96 -7.46
C LEU A 70 -13.20 12.06 -7.11
N PHE A 71 -12.84 11.93 -5.84
CA PHE A 71 -11.46 11.86 -5.40
C PHE A 71 -10.74 10.66 -6.02
N THR A 72 -11.35 9.47 -5.98
CA THR A 72 -10.80 8.26 -6.60
C THR A 72 -10.61 8.42 -8.10
N SER A 73 -11.59 8.97 -8.83
CA SER A 73 -11.49 9.12 -10.29
C SER A 73 -10.42 10.14 -10.70
N ARG A 74 -10.32 11.27 -10.00
CA ARG A 74 -9.28 12.29 -10.26
C ARG A 74 -7.86 11.77 -10.04
N ASN A 75 -7.69 10.86 -9.09
CA ASN A 75 -6.38 10.32 -8.70
C ASN A 75 -6.17 8.87 -9.15
N ALA A 76 -6.98 8.37 -10.11
CA ALA A 76 -7.00 6.96 -10.49
C ALA A 76 -5.62 6.44 -10.96
N ASN A 77 -4.90 7.23 -11.75
CA ASN A 77 -3.55 6.88 -12.22
C ASN A 77 -2.57 6.72 -11.05
N LEU A 78 -2.63 7.62 -10.06
CA LEU A 78 -1.76 7.56 -8.90
C LEU A 78 -2.07 6.35 -8.00
N PHE A 79 -3.36 6.02 -7.82
CA PHE A 79 -3.72 4.79 -7.11
C PHE A 79 -3.25 3.54 -7.86
N ALA A 80 -3.38 3.49 -9.18
CA ALA A 80 -2.84 2.39 -9.98
C ALA A 80 -1.31 2.26 -9.86
N GLU A 81 -0.58 3.39 -9.80
CA GLU A 81 0.86 3.41 -9.52
C GLU A 81 1.16 2.81 -8.14
N TYR A 82 0.46 3.23 -7.08
CA TYR A 82 0.65 2.69 -5.73
C TYR A 82 0.39 1.19 -5.66
N GLU A 83 -0.67 0.71 -6.31
CA GLU A 83 -0.97 -0.70 -6.38
C GLU A 83 0.14 -1.49 -7.08
N ARG A 84 0.67 -0.96 -8.18
CA ARG A 84 1.79 -1.56 -8.92
C ARG A 84 3.07 -1.62 -8.08
N GLU A 85 3.42 -0.55 -7.35
CA GLU A 85 4.60 -0.54 -6.48
C GLU A 85 4.50 -1.61 -5.38
N LEU A 86 3.34 -1.73 -4.72
CA LEU A 86 3.13 -2.75 -3.70
C LEU A 86 3.03 -4.16 -4.29
N TYR A 87 2.43 -4.31 -5.47
CA TYR A 87 2.39 -5.58 -6.19
C TYR A 87 3.81 -6.10 -6.44
N ASN A 88 4.69 -5.23 -6.96
CA ASN A 88 6.09 -5.56 -7.19
C ASN A 88 6.82 -5.92 -5.89
N TYR A 89 6.60 -5.17 -4.81
CA TYR A 89 7.17 -5.47 -3.49
C TYR A 89 6.77 -6.86 -3.00
N PHE A 90 5.47 -7.18 -3.02
CA PHE A 90 4.98 -8.50 -2.59
C PHE A 90 5.53 -9.63 -3.47
N GLN A 91 5.65 -9.40 -4.78
CA GLN A 91 6.21 -10.37 -5.71
C GLN A 91 7.69 -10.64 -5.39
N GLN A 92 8.50 -9.60 -5.14
CA GLN A 92 9.91 -9.73 -4.78
C GLN A 92 10.11 -10.44 -3.43
N ARG A 93 9.12 -10.36 -2.53
CA ARG A 93 9.15 -11.07 -1.25
C ARG A 93 8.72 -12.54 -1.36
N GLY A 94 8.26 -12.97 -2.54
CA GLY A 94 7.76 -14.32 -2.79
C GLY A 94 6.30 -14.55 -2.35
N ASP A 95 5.55 -13.48 -2.08
CA ASP A 95 4.12 -13.60 -1.79
C ASP A 95 3.29 -13.77 -3.08
N LYS A 96 1.99 -14.08 -2.89
CA LYS A 96 0.96 -13.88 -3.93
C LYS A 96 0.49 -12.42 -3.88
N PRO A 97 0.87 -11.56 -4.84
CA PRO A 97 0.68 -10.12 -4.69
C PRO A 97 -0.78 -9.69 -4.62
N GLU A 98 -1.69 -10.31 -5.38
CA GLU A 98 -3.12 -9.96 -5.32
C GLU A 98 -3.70 -10.24 -3.92
N VAL A 99 -3.33 -11.38 -3.33
CA VAL A 99 -3.79 -11.80 -2.01
C VAL A 99 -3.25 -10.84 -0.95
N ALA A 100 -1.96 -10.52 -1.00
CA ALA A 100 -1.32 -9.61 -0.06
C ALA A 100 -1.89 -8.19 -0.14
N LEU A 101 -2.10 -7.67 -1.35
CA LEU A 101 -2.68 -6.35 -1.57
C LEU A 101 -4.15 -6.28 -1.13
N ASN A 102 -4.93 -7.33 -1.37
CA ASN A 102 -6.31 -7.41 -0.86
C ASN A 102 -6.35 -7.46 0.67
N ALA A 103 -5.49 -8.27 1.29
CA ALA A 103 -5.37 -8.33 2.74
C ALA A 103 -4.98 -6.96 3.34
N LEU A 104 -4.08 -6.22 2.68
CA LEU A 104 -3.68 -4.88 3.09
C LEU A 104 -4.87 -3.90 3.07
N ARG A 105 -5.65 -3.87 1.98
CA ARG A 105 -6.88 -3.04 1.88
C ARG A 105 -7.89 -3.41 2.96
N THR A 106 -8.14 -4.70 3.15
CA THR A 106 -9.06 -5.21 4.19
C THR A 106 -8.60 -4.78 5.59
N LYS A 107 -7.29 -4.87 5.88
CA LYS A 107 -6.74 -4.42 7.17
C LYS A 107 -7.02 -2.95 7.44
N PHE A 108 -6.78 -2.08 6.45
CA PHE A 108 -7.03 -0.64 6.60
C PHE A 108 -8.51 -0.30 6.71
N ALA A 109 -9.35 -0.93 5.88
CA ALA A 109 -10.80 -0.77 5.97
C ALA A 109 -11.33 -1.20 7.34
N ASN A 110 -10.90 -2.36 7.84
CA ASN A 110 -11.35 -2.91 9.13
C ASN A 110 -11.00 -2.01 10.31
N ARG A 111 -9.88 -1.28 10.28
CA ARG A 111 -9.55 -0.33 11.34
C ARG A 111 -10.64 0.72 11.52
N ILE A 112 -11.04 1.35 10.42
CA ILE A 112 -12.10 2.38 10.45
C ILE A 112 -13.48 1.76 10.66
N SER A 113 -13.74 0.58 10.10
CA SER A 113 -15.01 -0.14 10.35
C SER A 113 -15.19 -0.48 11.82
N ASN A 114 -14.11 -0.83 12.53
CA ASN A 114 -14.16 -1.07 13.98
C ASN A 114 -14.48 0.21 14.76
N ASP A 115 -13.95 1.36 14.34
CA ASP A 115 -14.31 2.66 14.94
C ASP A 115 -15.79 2.98 14.67
N ALA A 116 -16.25 2.80 13.43
CA ALA A 116 -17.66 3.01 13.05
C ALA A 116 -18.62 2.11 13.84
N ALA A 117 -18.22 0.87 14.14
CA ALA A 117 -19.02 -0.07 14.92
C ALA A 117 -19.07 0.27 16.42
N LYS A 118 -18.02 0.90 16.96
CA LYS A 118 -17.91 1.23 18.39
C LYS A 118 -18.45 2.63 18.73
N MET A 119 -18.38 3.55 17.79
CA MET A 119 -18.84 4.92 17.96
C MET A 119 -20.30 5.06 17.59
N ARG A 120 -20.98 6.07 18.17
CA ARG A 120 -22.26 6.50 17.63
C ARG A 120 -22.07 7.08 16.22
N PRO A 121 -23.02 6.90 15.28
CA PRO A 121 -22.87 7.37 13.90
C PRO A 121 -22.61 8.88 13.76
N ASP A 122 -23.30 9.71 14.55
CA ASP A 122 -23.13 11.16 14.59
C ASP A 122 -21.70 11.57 15.00
N MET A 123 -21.18 10.96 16.07
CA MET A 123 -19.82 11.19 16.56
C MET A 123 -18.76 10.71 15.58
N PHE A 124 -18.94 9.52 14.99
CA PHE A 124 -18.03 8.98 13.99
C PHE A 124 -17.91 9.93 12.78
N CYS A 125 -19.05 10.38 12.25
CA CYS A 125 -19.05 11.23 11.07
C CYS A 125 -18.62 12.67 11.35
N SER A 126 -18.85 13.20 12.57
CA SER A 126 -18.26 14.46 13.00
C SER A 126 -16.73 14.40 13.06
N TYR A 127 -16.18 13.28 13.56
CA TYR A 127 -14.73 13.11 13.70
C TYR A 127 -14.01 12.82 12.37
N TYR A 128 -14.62 12.01 11.50
CA TYR A 128 -13.97 11.52 10.28
C TYR A 128 -14.45 12.18 8.98
N GLY A 129 -15.69 12.69 8.93
CA GLY A 129 -16.35 13.10 7.69
C GLY A 129 -15.63 14.23 6.94
N GLU A 130 -15.10 15.22 7.65
CA GLU A 130 -14.38 16.37 7.07
C GLU A 130 -13.16 15.94 6.22
N ARG A 131 -12.59 14.76 6.48
CA ARG A 131 -11.47 14.22 5.69
C ARG A 131 -11.87 13.99 4.24
N ILE A 132 -13.12 13.60 3.98
CA ILE A 132 -13.64 13.38 2.63
C ILE A 132 -13.74 14.71 1.88
N ASP A 133 -14.21 15.77 2.55
CA ASP A 133 -14.31 17.10 1.95
C ASP A 133 -12.95 17.67 1.56
N LYS A 134 -11.95 17.47 2.43
CA LYS A 134 -10.56 17.83 2.15
C LYS A 134 -10.01 17.03 0.96
N ALA A 135 -10.19 15.70 0.99
CA ALA A 135 -9.70 14.82 -0.07
C ALA A 135 -10.36 15.09 -1.43
N ALA A 136 -11.65 15.41 -1.46
CA ALA A 136 -12.40 15.66 -2.69
C ALA A 136 -11.79 16.76 -3.58
N ASN A 137 -11.08 17.71 -2.98
CA ASN A 137 -10.44 18.82 -3.68
C ASN A 137 -8.95 18.58 -4.00
N MET A 138 -8.37 17.46 -3.57
CA MET A 138 -6.95 17.17 -3.76
C MET A 138 -6.64 16.68 -5.18
N ASN A 139 -5.56 17.18 -5.74
CA ASN A 139 -4.90 16.63 -6.92
C ASN A 139 -3.80 15.61 -6.55
N ASN A 140 -3.18 15.00 -7.56
CA ASN A 140 -2.13 13.98 -7.36
C ASN A 140 -0.95 14.48 -6.50
N MET A 141 -0.54 15.76 -6.61
CA MET A 141 0.58 16.30 -5.86
C MET A 141 0.25 16.42 -4.37
N GLU A 142 -0.95 16.91 -4.05
CA GLU A 142 -1.43 17.01 -2.67
C GLU A 142 -1.62 15.62 -2.05
N LEU A 143 -2.15 14.68 -2.82
CA LEU A 143 -2.28 13.29 -2.39
C LEU A 143 -0.90 12.63 -2.16
N ARG A 144 0.08 12.85 -3.05
CA ARG A 144 1.46 12.38 -2.82
C ARG A 144 2.05 12.96 -1.56
N ARG A 145 1.89 14.26 -1.32
CA ARG A 145 2.35 14.90 -0.08
C ARG A 145 1.72 14.28 1.16
N TRP A 146 0.41 14.02 1.12
CA TRP A 146 -0.27 13.38 2.24
C TRP A 146 0.18 11.93 2.46
N ALA A 147 0.28 11.14 1.39
CA ALA A 147 0.73 9.75 1.42
C ALA A 147 2.21 9.63 1.86
N GLY A 148 3.06 10.57 1.47
CA GLY A 148 4.47 10.63 1.89
C GLY A 148 4.70 11.17 3.30
N THR A 149 3.64 11.58 4.01
CA THR A 149 3.75 12.05 5.40
C THR A 149 3.43 10.92 6.38
N PHE A 150 4.46 10.41 7.06
CA PHE A 150 4.33 9.29 8.00
C PHE A 150 4.03 9.81 9.42
N PHE A 151 2.80 9.60 9.87
CA PHE A 151 2.36 9.93 11.23
C PHE A 151 2.54 8.73 12.16
N GLU A 152 2.97 8.94 13.40
CA GLU A 152 3.14 7.87 14.40
C GLU A 152 1.86 7.05 14.63
N LYS A 153 0.69 7.71 14.57
CA LYS A 153 -0.64 7.06 14.70
C LYS A 153 -1.00 6.16 13.50
N TYR A 154 -0.28 6.28 12.39
CA TYR A 154 -0.54 5.59 11.12
C TYR A 154 0.77 5.03 10.53
N PRO A 155 1.46 4.12 11.25
CA PRO A 155 2.75 3.61 10.81
C PRO A 155 2.61 2.73 9.56
N VAL A 156 3.69 2.66 8.78
CA VAL A 156 3.82 1.69 7.69
C VAL A 156 4.05 0.27 8.23
N GLN A 157 3.69 -0.77 7.47
CA GLN A 157 3.79 -2.16 7.92
C GLN A 157 5.22 -2.66 8.06
N GLN A 158 6.15 -2.10 7.30
CA GLN A 158 7.54 -2.56 7.24
C GLN A 158 8.49 -1.41 7.57
N PRO A 159 9.63 -1.70 8.21
CA PRO A 159 10.65 -0.69 8.43
C PRO A 159 11.19 -0.18 7.09
N PHE A 160 11.74 1.04 7.09
CA PHE A 160 12.47 1.52 5.92
C PHE A 160 13.75 0.72 5.73
N CYS A 161 14.11 0.49 4.47
CA CYS A 161 15.40 -0.12 4.19
C CYS A 161 16.52 0.80 4.60
N THR A 162 17.51 0.24 5.29
CA THR A 162 18.79 0.90 5.46
C THR A 162 19.37 1.16 4.08
N ALA A 163 19.59 2.43 3.73
CA ALA A 163 20.46 2.75 2.60
C ALA A 163 21.79 2.03 2.85
N ARG A 164 22.19 1.11 1.97
CA ARG A 164 23.59 0.65 1.97
C ARG A 164 24.42 1.92 1.75
N ARG A 165 25.17 2.34 2.77
CA ARG A 165 26.27 3.28 2.58
C ARG A 165 27.34 2.62 1.72
#